data_AF-A0A9Q0DZ97-F1
#
_entry.id   AF-A0A9Q0DZ97-F1
#
_cell.length_a   1.000
_cell.length_b   1.000
_cell.length_c   1.000
_cell.angle_alpha   90.00
_cell.angle_beta   90.00
_cell.angle_gamma   90.00
#
_symmetry.space_group_name_H-M   'P 1'
#
loop_
_entity.id
_entity.type
_entity.pdbx_description
1 polymer ?
#
loop_
_entity_poly.entity_id
_entity_poly.type
_entity_poly.pdbx_seq_one_letter_code
_entity_poly.pdbx_strand_id
1 'polypeptide(L)'
;MTRTYPTQPCRGATKRKRPGKDKSTESTESNATTEESPPVCELDVESTPHTHTGRERMMPPDEKLGYFECRAQAMADNQQFDACISDLVRCVALAKLAHGDRHLKEAESSYLIAGQILEELYEQDGVVQEEKNKTELKISTALSRLYQRRGRPEEALAQCEKSLQLLGDGGDPGETCSVYRDMAAIEQSRGSLDRAIEHLTKAHAIAVSQSPGGPDRAHISYSLAMVHSSAAGPHHNESAAHYFEESLGAFKDTGPQDPTFLKAQDDYCHFLLINGKKERCVELQKASLAPKRCVFGEWSAEVSDSLQLIGGVEMTQGRIIQAHRTLRKCLEIQSIAYGPQHKKTKDTQKTVDMLARAPEVENRPLRQSPAAS
;
A
#
# COMPACT_ATOMS: atom_id res chain seq x y z
N MET A 1 15.90 -42.87 8.29
CA MET A 1 16.45 -42.13 9.45
C MET A 1 15.46 -41.03 9.77
N THR A 2 14.73 -41.14 10.87
CA THR A 2 13.78 -40.11 11.33
C THR A 2 14.57 -38.89 11.80
N ARG A 3 14.48 -37.79 11.05
CA ARG A 3 15.09 -36.51 11.45
C ARG A 3 14.03 -35.66 12.14
N THR A 4 14.21 -35.44 13.43
CA THR A 4 13.47 -34.48 14.24
C THR A 4 13.95 -33.06 13.91
N TYR A 5 13.06 -32.21 13.41
CA TYR A 5 13.30 -30.78 13.27
C TYR A 5 13.36 -30.12 14.66
N PRO A 6 14.19 -29.08 14.85
CA PRO A 6 14.33 -28.41 16.15
C PRO A 6 13.02 -27.72 16.51
N THR A 7 12.39 -28.20 17.59
CA THR A 7 11.27 -27.55 18.24
C THR A 7 11.75 -26.27 18.92
N GLN A 8 11.32 -25.10 18.43
CA GLN A 8 11.30 -23.93 19.30
C GLN A 8 10.07 -24.03 20.21
N PRO A 9 10.23 -23.91 21.54
CA PRO A 9 9.08 -23.93 22.43
C PRO A 9 8.25 -22.67 22.20
N CYS A 10 6.97 -22.85 21.86
CA CYS A 10 5.97 -21.80 21.88
C CYS A 10 6.03 -21.09 23.24
N ARG A 11 6.45 -19.82 23.27
CA ARG A 11 6.45 -19.04 24.51
C ARG A 11 5.01 -18.88 24.96
N GLY A 12 4.67 -19.56 26.06
CA GLY A 12 3.35 -19.53 26.66
C GLY A 12 2.86 -18.11 26.90
N ALA A 13 1.61 -17.87 26.51
CA ALA A 13 0.87 -16.66 26.81
C ALA A 13 0.90 -16.40 28.32
N THR A 14 1.58 -15.32 28.73
CA THR A 14 1.52 -14.85 30.10
C THR A 14 0.12 -14.32 30.38
N LYS A 15 -0.69 -15.09 31.11
CA LYS A 15 -2.00 -14.66 31.62
C LYS A 15 -1.83 -13.38 32.44
N ARG A 16 -2.26 -12.23 31.91
CA ARG A 16 -2.44 -11.00 32.67
C ARG A 16 -3.60 -11.19 33.67
N LYS A 17 -3.26 -11.30 34.96
CA LYS A 17 -4.21 -11.23 36.09
C LYS A 17 -4.92 -9.88 36.09
N ARG A 18 -6.25 -9.87 36.04
CA ARG A 18 -7.07 -8.73 36.50
C ARG A 18 -7.10 -8.75 38.03
N PRO A 19 -6.99 -7.61 38.74
CA PRO A 19 -7.13 -7.59 40.19
C PRO A 19 -8.63 -7.52 40.56
N GLY A 20 -9.11 -8.53 41.28
CA GLY A 20 -10.37 -8.50 42.03
C GLY A 20 -10.09 -8.79 43.50
N LYS A 21 -10.23 -7.78 44.35
CA LYS A 21 -10.52 -7.87 45.80
C LYS A 21 -12.04 -8.09 45.93
N ASP A 22 -12.63 -8.80 46.89
CA ASP A 22 -12.17 -9.43 48.11
C ASP A 22 -13.33 -10.32 48.64
N LYS A 23 -12.98 -11.24 49.57
CA LYS A 23 -13.80 -11.89 50.62
C LYS A 23 -14.42 -13.28 50.41
N SER A 24 -13.66 -14.27 50.92
CA SER A 24 -13.99 -15.22 52.01
C SER A 24 -15.12 -16.23 51.85
N THR A 25 -14.78 -17.52 51.86
CA THR A 25 -15.03 -18.45 52.99
C THR A 25 -14.33 -19.80 52.76
N GLU A 26 -13.95 -20.45 53.86
CA GLU A 26 -13.21 -21.70 53.97
C GLU A 26 -13.98 -22.92 53.47
N SER A 27 -13.25 -23.91 52.93
CA SER A 27 -13.29 -25.29 53.44
C SER A 27 -12.19 -26.14 52.81
N THR A 28 -11.44 -26.80 53.68
CA THR A 28 -10.43 -27.84 53.48
C THR A 28 -10.91 -29.03 52.66
N GLU A 29 -10.07 -29.58 51.77
CA GLU A 29 -9.67 -31.01 51.81
C GLU A 29 -8.60 -31.40 50.77
N SER A 30 -7.56 -32.06 51.30
CA SER A 30 -6.66 -33.09 50.74
C SER A 30 -6.06 -33.01 49.32
N ASN A 31 -4.72 -32.99 49.33
CA ASN A 31 -3.81 -33.38 48.25
C ASN A 31 -4.10 -34.79 47.70
N ALA A 32 -4.15 -34.92 46.38
CA ALA A 32 -3.63 -36.07 45.65
C ALA A 32 -3.09 -35.60 44.30
N THR A 33 -1.79 -35.76 44.12
CA THR A 33 -1.04 -35.53 42.89
C THR A 33 -1.42 -36.57 41.84
N THR A 34 -1.97 -36.12 40.72
CA THR A 34 -1.98 -36.88 39.46
C THR A 34 -1.44 -35.96 38.39
N GLU A 35 -0.28 -36.29 37.82
CA GLU A 35 0.25 -35.67 36.62
C GLU A 35 -0.74 -35.92 35.47
N GLU A 36 -1.53 -34.90 35.10
CA GLU A 36 -2.28 -34.91 33.85
C GLU A 36 -1.34 -34.51 32.70
N SER A 37 -1.11 -35.46 31.79
CA SER A 37 -0.51 -35.24 30.48
C SER A 37 -1.28 -34.15 29.70
N PRO A 38 -0.61 -33.30 28.90
CA PRO A 38 -1.30 -32.31 28.08
C PRO A 38 -2.17 -32.98 27.01
N PRO A 39 -3.29 -32.34 26.59
CA PRO A 39 -4.25 -32.96 25.70
C PRO A 39 -3.61 -33.15 24.31
N VAL A 40 -3.71 -34.38 23.79
CA VAL A 40 -3.39 -34.70 22.41
C VAL A 40 -4.42 -34.00 21.53
N CYS A 41 -3.97 -33.11 20.65
CA CYS A 41 -4.83 -32.52 19.63
C CYS A 41 -5.14 -33.58 18.56
N GLU A 42 -6.25 -34.29 18.72
CA GLU A 42 -6.86 -35.04 17.63
C GLU A 42 -7.43 -34.01 16.63
N LEU A 43 -6.83 -33.94 15.43
CA LEU A 43 -7.35 -33.17 14.31
C LEU A 43 -7.79 -34.16 13.23
N ASP A 44 -9.10 -34.15 12.94
CA ASP A 44 -9.68 -34.88 11.82
C ASP A 44 -9.09 -34.37 10.49
N VAL A 45 -8.36 -35.23 9.78
CA VAL A 45 -7.60 -34.91 8.55
C VAL A 45 -8.50 -34.88 7.29
N GLU A 46 -9.82 -35.04 7.42
CA GLU A 46 -10.74 -35.05 6.29
C GLU A 46 -11.61 -33.79 6.23
N SER A 47 -11.09 -32.71 5.63
CA SER A 47 -11.96 -31.67 5.09
C SER A 47 -11.47 -31.18 3.73
N THR A 48 -12.31 -31.42 2.72
CA THR A 48 -12.12 -31.02 1.32
C THR A 48 -12.05 -29.48 1.16
N PRO A 49 -11.49 -28.95 0.05
CA PRO A 49 -11.06 -27.55 -0.07
C PRO A 49 -12.18 -26.49 -0.04
N HIS A 50 -13.45 -26.86 0.12
CA HIS A 50 -14.59 -25.95 -0.09
C HIS A 50 -15.61 -25.88 1.05
N THR A 51 -15.27 -26.36 2.26
CA THR A 51 -16.13 -26.14 3.43
C THR A 51 -15.41 -25.35 4.51
N HIS A 52 -15.39 -24.03 4.37
CA HIS A 52 -15.01 -23.15 5.48
C HIS A 52 -15.99 -23.35 6.64
N THR A 53 -15.57 -24.11 7.65
CA THR A 53 -16.32 -24.27 8.88
C THR A 53 -16.53 -22.89 9.52
N GLY A 54 -17.71 -22.61 10.05
CA GLY A 54 -18.06 -21.29 10.63
C GLY A 54 -17.09 -20.82 11.72
N ARG A 55 -16.35 -21.76 12.32
CA ARG A 55 -15.30 -21.54 13.33
C ARG A 55 -14.06 -20.86 12.74
N GLU A 56 -13.63 -21.23 11.53
CA GLU A 56 -12.46 -20.62 10.87
C GLU A 56 -12.65 -19.12 10.60
N ARG A 57 -13.86 -18.66 10.26
CA ARG A 57 -14.08 -17.23 9.97
C ARG A 57 -13.95 -16.36 11.21
N MET A 58 -14.35 -16.86 12.38
CA MET A 58 -14.43 -16.10 13.63
C MET A 58 -13.14 -16.09 14.46
N MET A 59 -12.11 -16.86 14.07
CA MET A 59 -10.82 -16.86 14.79
C MET A 59 -10.05 -15.53 14.58
N PRO A 60 -9.44 -14.96 15.65
CA PRO A 60 -8.53 -13.84 15.54
C PRO A 60 -7.25 -14.24 14.76
N PRO A 61 -6.55 -13.28 14.12
CA PRO A 61 -5.41 -13.58 13.24
C PRO A 61 -4.28 -14.40 13.89
N ASP A 62 -3.96 -14.15 15.16
CA ASP A 62 -2.92 -14.90 15.89
C ASP A 62 -3.29 -16.39 16.08
N GLU A 63 -4.57 -16.68 16.38
CA GLU A 63 -5.06 -18.06 16.53
C GLU A 63 -5.16 -18.76 15.16
N LYS A 64 -5.53 -18.01 14.11
CA LYS A 64 -5.49 -18.53 12.73
C LYS A 64 -4.09 -18.89 12.31
N LEU A 65 -3.09 -18.08 12.67
CA LEU A 65 -1.70 -18.34 12.37
C LEU A 65 -1.26 -19.69 12.94
N GLY A 66 -1.42 -19.90 14.26
CA GLY A 66 -1.07 -21.17 14.90
C GLY A 66 -1.86 -22.36 14.34
N TYR A 67 -3.11 -22.16 13.94
CA TYR A 67 -3.92 -23.19 13.28
C TYR A 67 -3.35 -23.60 11.92
N PHE A 68 -3.05 -22.64 11.03
CA PHE A 68 -2.48 -22.97 9.72
C PHE A 68 -1.03 -23.44 9.81
N GLU A 69 -0.26 -23.04 10.84
CA GLU A 69 1.08 -23.57 11.11
C GLU A 69 1.03 -25.06 11.48
N CYS A 70 0.16 -25.43 12.43
CA CYS A 70 -0.07 -26.83 12.78
C CYS A 70 -0.62 -27.65 11.60
N ARG A 71 -1.50 -27.06 10.80
CA ARG A 71 -2.09 -27.73 9.64
C ARG A 71 -1.08 -27.91 8.51
N ALA A 72 -0.24 -26.90 8.25
CA ALA A 72 0.88 -27.02 7.33
C ALA A 72 1.86 -28.11 7.78
N GLN A 73 2.18 -28.19 9.07
CA GLN A 73 3.03 -29.26 9.62
C GLN A 73 2.39 -30.64 9.42
N ALA A 74 1.10 -30.80 9.75
CA ALA A 74 0.40 -32.07 9.55
C ALA A 74 0.28 -32.45 8.07
N MET A 75 0.11 -31.47 7.17
CA MET A 75 0.10 -31.71 5.72
C MET A 75 1.48 -32.07 5.19
N ALA A 76 2.55 -31.48 5.73
CA ALA A 76 3.92 -31.88 5.44
C ALA A 76 4.18 -33.34 5.88
N ASP A 77 3.74 -33.70 7.08
CA ASP A 77 3.87 -35.06 7.62
C ASP A 77 3.07 -36.10 6.80
N ASN A 78 1.93 -35.69 6.22
CA ASN A 78 1.06 -36.53 5.39
C ASN A 78 1.34 -36.45 3.89
N GLN A 79 2.45 -35.81 3.48
CA GLN A 79 2.83 -35.65 2.07
C GLN A 79 1.82 -34.90 1.18
N GLN A 80 1.00 -34.03 1.76
CA GLN A 80 0.01 -33.21 1.06
C GLN A 80 0.56 -31.81 0.79
N PHE A 81 1.49 -31.73 -0.16
CA PHE A 81 2.37 -30.58 -0.31
C PHE A 81 1.71 -29.32 -0.88
N ASP A 82 0.76 -29.44 -1.81
CA ASP A 82 0.01 -28.29 -2.34
C ASP A 82 -0.81 -27.58 -1.24
N ALA A 83 -1.43 -28.37 -0.37
CA ALA A 83 -2.20 -27.86 0.75
C ALA A 83 -1.29 -27.25 1.83
N CYS A 84 -0.12 -27.88 2.07
CA CYS A 84 0.92 -27.34 2.96
C CYS A 84 1.41 -25.96 2.47
N ILE A 85 1.74 -25.82 1.19
CA ILE A 85 2.21 -24.54 0.61
C ILE A 85 1.11 -23.47 0.69
N SER A 86 -0.13 -23.82 0.37
CA SER A 86 -1.30 -22.92 0.50
C SER A 86 -1.47 -22.41 1.94
N ASP A 87 -1.26 -23.29 2.91
CA ASP A 87 -1.35 -22.98 4.32
C ASP A 87 -0.17 -22.14 4.81
N LEU A 88 1.06 -22.41 4.36
CA LEU A 88 2.23 -21.58 4.67
C LEU A 88 2.10 -20.17 4.09
N VAL A 89 1.58 -20.02 2.87
CA VAL A 89 1.25 -18.71 2.29
C VAL A 89 0.16 -17.99 3.10
N ARG A 90 -0.79 -18.74 3.68
CA ARG A 90 -1.82 -18.19 4.55
C ARG A 90 -1.26 -17.79 5.93
N CYS A 91 -0.37 -18.60 6.51
CA CYS A 91 0.39 -18.26 7.73
C CYS A 91 1.14 -16.94 7.52
N VAL A 92 1.77 -16.80 6.37
CA VAL A 92 2.45 -15.57 5.94
C VAL A 92 1.52 -14.35 5.93
N ALA A 93 0.33 -14.47 5.32
CA ALA A 93 -0.64 -13.37 5.26
C ALA A 93 -1.22 -13.05 6.66
N LEU A 94 -1.39 -14.07 7.49
CA LEU A 94 -1.91 -13.95 8.84
C LEU A 94 -0.87 -13.39 9.81
N ALA A 95 0.40 -13.75 9.70
CA ALA A 95 1.48 -13.17 10.49
C ALA A 95 1.56 -11.66 10.27
N LYS A 96 1.35 -11.20 9.03
CA LYS A 96 1.24 -9.76 8.70
C LYS A 96 0.06 -9.08 9.39
N LEU A 97 -1.10 -9.74 9.47
CA LEU A 97 -2.32 -9.21 10.08
C LEU A 97 -2.29 -9.26 11.62
N ALA A 98 -1.72 -10.33 12.17
CA ALA A 98 -1.63 -10.66 13.59
C ALA A 98 -0.62 -9.75 14.30
N HIS A 99 0.55 -9.58 13.71
CA HIS A 99 1.68 -8.97 14.41
C HIS A 99 2.11 -7.61 13.84
N GLY A 100 1.53 -7.20 12.71
CA GLY A 100 1.89 -5.96 12.01
C GLY A 100 3.38 -5.88 11.66
N ASP A 101 3.90 -4.67 11.49
CA ASP A 101 5.34 -4.44 11.20
C ASP A 101 6.29 -4.78 12.37
N ARG A 102 5.75 -5.17 13.54
CA ARG A 102 6.56 -5.39 14.75
C ARG A 102 7.16 -6.80 14.87
N HIS A 103 6.71 -7.77 14.07
CA HIS A 103 7.27 -9.12 14.05
C HIS A 103 7.77 -9.53 12.65
N LEU A 104 8.58 -8.67 12.02
CA LEU A 104 9.22 -9.02 10.75
C LEU A 104 10.09 -10.29 10.90
N LYS A 105 10.66 -10.57 12.09
CA LYS A 105 11.54 -11.74 12.41
C LYS A 105 10.86 -13.08 12.28
N GLU A 106 9.64 -13.20 12.79
CA GLU A 106 8.86 -14.43 12.68
C GLU A 106 8.45 -14.66 11.24
N ALA A 107 7.96 -13.62 10.55
CA ALA A 107 7.61 -13.72 9.13
C ALA A 107 8.79 -14.17 8.26
N GLU A 108 10.00 -13.61 8.46
CA GLU A 108 11.22 -14.07 7.76
C GLU A 108 11.49 -15.55 8.03
N SER A 109 11.42 -15.97 9.31
CA SER A 109 11.62 -17.37 9.68
C SER A 109 10.63 -18.28 8.96
N SER A 110 9.35 -17.92 8.91
CA SER A 110 8.31 -18.70 8.23
C SER A 110 8.59 -18.83 6.72
N TYR A 111 9.03 -17.75 6.06
CA TYR A 111 9.40 -17.81 4.63
C TYR A 111 10.64 -18.67 4.36
N LEU A 112 11.65 -18.58 5.22
CA LEU A 112 12.87 -19.40 5.08
C LEU A 112 12.57 -20.88 5.28
N ILE A 113 11.76 -21.23 6.29
CA ILE A 113 11.31 -22.60 6.54
C ILE A 113 10.48 -23.10 5.34
N ALA A 114 9.56 -22.29 4.82
CA ALA A 114 8.78 -22.66 3.64
C ALA A 114 9.67 -22.93 2.41
N GLY A 115 10.74 -22.16 2.23
CA GLY A 115 11.72 -22.40 1.16
C GLY A 115 12.51 -23.70 1.34
N GLN A 116 12.92 -24.02 2.57
CA GLN A 116 13.62 -25.28 2.88
C GLN A 116 12.72 -26.49 2.64
N ILE A 117 11.48 -26.43 3.12
CA ILE A 117 10.48 -27.47 2.84
C ILE A 117 10.33 -27.62 1.32
N LEU A 118 10.14 -26.52 0.58
CA LEU A 118 10.03 -26.57 -0.88
C LEU A 118 11.21 -27.27 -1.57
N GLU A 119 12.45 -27.00 -1.14
CA GLU A 119 13.63 -27.69 -1.69
C GLU A 119 13.59 -29.20 -1.40
N GLU A 120 13.34 -29.59 -0.14
CA GLU A 120 13.30 -30.99 0.30
C GLU A 120 12.20 -31.80 -0.40
N LEU A 121 11.04 -31.19 -0.66
CA LEU A 121 9.90 -31.84 -1.32
C LEU A 121 10.18 -32.16 -2.79
N TYR A 122 10.73 -31.18 -3.51
CA TYR A 122 10.94 -31.33 -4.95
C TYR A 122 12.16 -32.19 -5.29
N GLU A 123 13.07 -32.43 -4.34
CA GLU A 123 14.13 -33.44 -4.47
C GLU A 123 13.61 -34.88 -4.41
N GLN A 124 12.45 -35.11 -3.79
CA GLN A 124 11.91 -36.46 -3.55
C GLN A 124 10.92 -36.93 -4.63
N ASP A 125 10.10 -36.03 -5.17
CA ASP A 125 8.92 -36.42 -5.96
C ASP A 125 9.05 -36.30 -7.50
N GLY A 126 10.23 -35.99 -8.05
CA GLY A 126 10.43 -35.93 -9.50
C GLY A 126 9.44 -34.98 -10.21
N VAL A 127 9.18 -33.83 -9.58
CA VAL A 127 8.03 -32.97 -9.85
C VAL A 127 8.25 -32.02 -11.05
N VAL A 128 7.13 -31.54 -11.58
CA VAL A 128 6.99 -30.45 -12.55
C VAL A 128 7.71 -29.19 -12.04
N GLN A 129 8.87 -28.89 -12.63
CA GLN A 129 9.73 -27.74 -12.31
C GLN A 129 8.99 -26.39 -12.29
N GLU A 130 7.90 -26.27 -13.06
CA GLU A 130 7.10 -25.06 -13.18
C GLU A 130 6.38 -24.65 -11.88
N GLU A 131 5.81 -25.60 -11.14
CA GLU A 131 5.10 -25.32 -9.88
C GLU A 131 6.06 -24.96 -8.75
N LYS A 132 7.24 -25.59 -8.75
CA LYS A 132 8.36 -25.20 -7.88
C LYS A 132 8.72 -23.75 -8.08
N ASN A 133 9.00 -23.37 -9.33
CA ASN A 133 9.43 -22.02 -9.69
C ASN A 133 8.37 -20.99 -9.31
N LYS A 134 7.08 -21.28 -9.53
CA LYS A 134 5.97 -20.40 -9.11
C LYS A 134 5.91 -20.19 -7.60
N THR A 135 6.12 -21.24 -6.81
CA THR A 135 6.12 -21.14 -5.34
C THR A 135 7.36 -20.41 -4.84
N GLU A 136 8.52 -20.74 -5.39
CA GLU A 136 9.80 -20.10 -5.06
C GLU A 136 9.78 -18.60 -5.41
N LEU A 137 9.14 -18.23 -6.52
CA LEU A 137 8.92 -16.84 -6.91
C LEU A 137 8.08 -16.08 -5.87
N LYS A 138 7.00 -16.68 -5.36
CA LYS A 138 6.17 -16.08 -4.31
C LYS A 138 6.94 -15.87 -3.00
N ILE A 139 7.77 -16.84 -2.61
CA ILE A 139 8.61 -16.73 -1.41
C ILE A 139 9.64 -15.61 -1.60
N SER A 140 10.34 -15.61 -2.74
CA SER A 140 11.39 -14.64 -3.06
C SER A 140 10.86 -13.20 -3.12
N THR A 141 9.74 -12.97 -3.81
CA THR A 141 9.09 -11.64 -3.88
C THR A 141 8.56 -11.15 -2.53
N ALA A 142 8.27 -12.05 -1.59
CA ALA A 142 7.83 -11.68 -0.26
C ALA A 142 9.01 -11.37 0.67
N LEU A 143 10.08 -12.17 0.60
CA LEU A 143 11.33 -11.91 1.31
C LEU A 143 11.95 -10.58 0.87
N SER A 144 11.92 -10.23 -0.41
CA SER A 144 12.45 -8.94 -0.89
C SER A 144 11.79 -7.74 -0.20
N ARG A 145 10.44 -7.72 -0.15
CA ARG A 145 9.66 -6.67 0.54
C ARG A 145 9.91 -6.65 2.04
N LEU A 146 10.10 -7.81 2.65
CA LEU A 146 10.41 -7.92 4.08
C LEU A 146 11.80 -7.35 4.39
N TYR A 147 12.81 -7.71 3.60
CA TYR A 147 14.16 -7.18 3.74
C TYR A 147 14.22 -5.67 3.50
N GLN A 148 13.48 -5.16 2.51
CA GLN A 148 13.33 -3.72 2.29
C GLN A 148 12.81 -3.01 3.55
N ARG A 149 11.73 -3.51 4.16
CA ARG A 149 11.15 -2.93 5.39
C ARG A 149 12.11 -2.95 6.58
N ARG A 150 13.04 -3.90 6.60
CA ARG A 150 14.07 -4.00 7.64
C ARG A 150 15.30 -3.14 7.40
N GLY A 151 15.37 -2.42 6.27
CA GLY A 151 16.58 -1.70 5.90
C GLY A 151 17.74 -2.64 5.54
N ARG A 152 17.44 -3.83 4.99
CA ARG A 152 18.42 -4.79 4.42
C ARG A 152 18.31 -4.77 2.88
N PRO A 153 18.71 -3.67 2.21
CA PRO A 153 18.41 -3.49 0.79
C PRO A 153 19.18 -4.45 -0.12
N GLU A 154 20.40 -4.86 0.25
CA GLU A 154 21.20 -5.78 -0.58
C GLU A 154 20.57 -7.17 -0.66
N GLU A 155 20.07 -7.66 0.48
CA GLU A 155 19.36 -8.94 0.53
C GLU A 155 18.00 -8.84 -0.15
N ALA A 156 17.34 -7.68 -0.06
CA ALA A 156 16.12 -7.42 -0.82
C ALA A 156 16.36 -7.51 -2.34
N LEU A 157 17.43 -6.88 -2.82
CA LEU A 157 17.82 -6.93 -4.24
C LEU A 157 18.21 -8.34 -4.68
N ALA A 158 18.94 -9.09 -3.86
CA ALA A 158 19.29 -10.48 -4.16
C ALA A 158 18.04 -11.37 -4.34
N GLN A 159 17.01 -11.15 -3.51
CA GLN A 159 15.72 -11.85 -3.69
C GLN A 159 14.97 -11.38 -4.94
N CYS A 160 15.04 -10.10 -5.31
CA CYS A 160 14.49 -9.63 -6.59
C CYS A 160 15.22 -10.25 -7.80
N GLU A 161 16.55 -10.36 -7.76
CA GLU A 161 17.34 -11.03 -8.81
C GLU A 161 16.97 -12.51 -8.93
N LYS A 162 16.81 -13.21 -7.79
CA LYS A 162 16.31 -14.58 -7.76
C LYS A 162 14.91 -14.69 -8.39
N SER A 163 14.01 -13.76 -8.08
CA SER A 163 12.68 -13.70 -8.70
C SER A 163 12.75 -13.53 -10.23
N LEU A 164 13.64 -12.67 -10.74
CA LEU A 164 13.84 -12.51 -12.19
C LEU A 164 14.39 -13.78 -12.85
N GLN A 165 15.31 -14.49 -12.19
CA GLN A 165 15.84 -15.77 -12.69
C GLN A 165 14.75 -16.85 -12.78
N LEU A 166 13.85 -16.90 -11.79
CA LEU A 166 12.74 -17.85 -11.76
C LEU A 166 11.68 -17.55 -12.83
N LEU A 167 11.48 -16.27 -13.16
CA LEU A 167 10.60 -15.83 -14.24
C LEU A 167 11.18 -16.17 -15.63
N GLY A 168 12.49 -15.94 -15.82
CA GLY A 168 13.16 -16.18 -17.10
C GLY A 168 12.63 -15.34 -18.26
N ASP A 169 13.09 -15.63 -19.49
CA ASP A 169 12.80 -14.83 -20.70
C ASP A 169 11.35 -14.95 -21.20
N GLY A 170 10.57 -15.89 -20.67
CA GLY A 170 9.15 -16.12 -20.99
C GLY A 170 8.21 -15.95 -19.81
N GLY A 171 8.69 -15.39 -18.70
CA GLY A 171 7.90 -15.18 -17.48
C GLY A 171 6.75 -14.19 -17.70
N ASP A 172 5.80 -14.19 -16.76
CA ASP A 172 4.66 -13.26 -16.83
C ASP A 172 5.17 -11.80 -16.87
N PRO A 173 4.78 -11.01 -17.90
CA PRO A 173 5.22 -9.63 -18.04
C PRO A 173 4.79 -8.72 -16.88
N GLY A 174 3.64 -8.99 -16.25
CA GLY A 174 3.14 -8.23 -15.10
C GLY A 174 3.93 -8.52 -13.83
N GLU A 175 4.26 -9.79 -13.58
CA GLU A 175 5.14 -10.21 -12.48
C GLU A 175 6.55 -9.62 -12.66
N THR A 176 7.08 -9.66 -13.89
CA THR A 176 8.39 -9.08 -14.22
C THR A 176 8.43 -7.56 -13.98
N CYS A 177 7.38 -6.84 -14.44
CA CYS A 177 7.21 -5.41 -14.14
C CYS A 177 7.17 -5.14 -12.62
N SER A 178 6.47 -5.98 -11.87
CA SER A 178 6.34 -5.85 -10.42
C SER A 178 7.68 -6.02 -9.71
N VAL A 179 8.50 -6.99 -10.12
CA VAL A 179 9.84 -7.19 -9.55
C VAL A 179 10.74 -5.98 -9.83
N TYR A 180 10.74 -5.45 -11.05
CA TYR A 180 11.52 -4.25 -11.37
C TYR A 180 11.06 -3.01 -10.59
N ARG A 181 9.74 -2.85 -10.36
CA ARG A 181 9.22 -1.78 -9.49
C ARG A 181 9.69 -1.93 -8.04
N ASP A 182 9.69 -3.15 -7.51
CA ASP A 182 10.19 -3.43 -6.17
C ASP A 182 11.70 -3.11 -6.08
N MET A 183 12.52 -3.50 -7.07
CA MET A 183 13.94 -3.13 -7.15
C MET A 183 14.15 -1.61 -7.17
N ALA A 184 13.36 -0.89 -7.97
CA ALA A 184 13.44 0.56 -8.03
C ALA A 184 13.06 1.24 -6.71
N ALA A 185 12.06 0.73 -6.00
CA ALA A 185 11.69 1.24 -4.68
C ALA A 185 12.79 0.98 -3.65
N ILE A 186 13.48 -0.17 -3.73
CA ILE A 186 14.64 -0.48 -2.88
C ILE A 186 15.78 0.49 -3.18
N GLU A 187 16.16 0.68 -4.45
CA GLU A 187 17.25 1.59 -4.83
C GLU A 187 16.94 3.07 -4.50
N GLN A 188 15.68 3.51 -4.63
CA GLN A 188 15.25 4.83 -4.15
C GLN A 188 15.47 5.02 -2.65
N SER A 189 15.11 4.00 -1.84
CA SER A 189 15.31 4.07 -0.38
C SER A 189 16.79 4.13 0.02
N ARG A 190 17.70 3.68 -0.85
CA ARG A 190 19.16 3.82 -0.68
C ARG A 190 19.71 5.15 -1.18
N GLY A 191 18.92 5.95 -1.91
CA GLY A 191 19.35 7.16 -2.58
C GLY A 191 19.97 6.95 -3.97
N SER A 192 19.95 5.71 -4.50
CA SER A 192 20.50 5.37 -5.82
C SER A 192 19.50 5.69 -6.94
N LEU A 193 19.24 6.97 -7.22
CA LEU A 193 18.21 7.38 -8.19
C LEU A 193 18.47 6.83 -9.60
N ASP A 194 19.72 6.80 -10.07
CA ASP A 194 20.05 6.31 -11.41
C ASP A 194 19.67 4.83 -11.62
N ARG A 195 19.93 3.99 -10.61
CA ARG A 195 19.54 2.57 -10.66
C ARG A 195 18.03 2.39 -10.58
N ALA A 196 17.35 3.22 -9.78
CA ALA A 196 15.90 3.20 -9.73
C ALA A 196 15.28 3.57 -11.09
N ILE A 197 15.84 4.57 -11.78
CA ILE A 197 15.44 4.91 -13.15
C ILE A 197 15.68 3.72 -14.07
N GLU A 198 16.87 3.09 -14.03
CA GLU A 198 17.18 1.93 -14.88
C GLU A 198 16.15 0.79 -14.72
N HIS A 199 15.84 0.39 -13.49
CA HIS A 199 14.86 -0.65 -13.22
C HIS A 199 13.45 -0.26 -13.69
N LEU A 200 13.03 0.98 -13.43
CA LEU A 200 11.72 1.46 -13.89
C LEU A 200 11.64 1.58 -15.42
N THR A 201 12.73 1.94 -16.10
CA THR A 201 12.78 1.96 -17.58
C THR A 201 12.63 0.56 -18.14
N LYS A 202 13.22 -0.46 -17.51
CA LYS A 202 13.01 -1.89 -17.89
C LYS A 202 11.54 -2.29 -17.71
N ALA A 203 10.94 -1.96 -16.55
CA ALA A 203 9.51 -2.21 -16.32
C ALA A 203 8.63 -1.48 -17.34
N HIS A 204 8.95 -0.23 -17.66
CA HIS A 204 8.20 0.59 -18.61
C HIS A 204 8.24 0.01 -20.02
N ALA A 205 9.42 -0.43 -20.49
CA ALA A 205 9.57 -1.08 -21.79
C ALA A 205 8.70 -2.34 -21.91
N ILE A 206 8.64 -3.16 -20.85
CA ILE A 206 7.76 -4.33 -20.80
C ILE A 206 6.30 -3.88 -20.84
N ALA A 207 5.89 -2.94 -19.99
CA ALA A 207 4.51 -2.48 -19.91
C ALA A 207 4.00 -1.89 -21.24
N VAL A 208 4.84 -1.09 -21.93
CA VAL A 208 4.53 -0.53 -23.26
C VAL A 208 4.38 -1.64 -24.31
N SER A 209 5.16 -2.72 -24.23
CA SER A 209 5.09 -3.84 -25.16
C SER A 209 3.81 -4.67 -25.04
N GLN A 210 3.22 -4.74 -23.83
CA GLN A 210 2.07 -5.59 -23.53
C GLN A 210 0.73 -4.95 -23.92
N SER A 211 0.55 -3.67 -23.61
CA SER A 211 -0.65 -2.93 -23.99
C SER A 211 -0.44 -1.42 -23.84
N PRO A 212 -0.91 -0.60 -24.81
CA PRO A 212 -0.83 0.84 -24.71
C PRO A 212 -1.65 1.44 -23.54
N GLY A 213 -2.64 0.74 -22.98
CA GLY A 213 -3.63 1.30 -22.02
C GLY A 213 -3.78 0.55 -20.69
N GLY A 214 -2.72 -0.07 -20.17
CA GLY A 214 -2.78 -0.84 -18.91
C GLY A 214 -2.56 -0.01 -17.63
N PRO A 215 -3.22 -0.37 -16.50
CA PRO A 215 -2.97 0.28 -15.19
C PRO A 215 -1.50 0.19 -14.76
N ASP A 216 -0.81 -0.89 -15.13
CA ASP A 216 0.62 -1.05 -14.84
C ASP A 216 1.47 0.02 -15.52
N ARG A 217 1.18 0.35 -16.78
CA ARG A 217 1.87 1.45 -17.49
C ARG A 217 1.65 2.77 -16.76
N ALA A 218 0.42 3.05 -16.33
CA ALA A 218 0.10 4.27 -15.60
C ALA A 218 0.90 4.39 -14.29
N HIS A 219 0.99 3.29 -13.51
CA HIS A 219 1.75 3.25 -12.26
C HIS A 219 3.27 3.32 -12.46
N ILE A 220 3.80 2.68 -13.50
CA ILE A 220 5.24 2.70 -13.81
C ILE A 220 5.65 4.09 -14.30
N SER A 221 4.92 4.69 -15.24
CA SER A 221 5.16 6.06 -15.69
C SER A 221 5.05 7.06 -14.53
N TYR A 222 4.06 6.90 -13.64
CA TYR A 222 3.99 7.73 -12.43
C TYR A 222 5.23 7.58 -11.54
N SER A 223 5.70 6.35 -11.33
CA SER A 223 6.92 6.10 -10.53
C SER A 223 8.16 6.73 -11.16
N LEU A 224 8.30 6.63 -12.49
CA LEU A 224 9.37 7.32 -13.23
C LEU A 224 9.28 8.83 -13.06
N ALA A 225 8.08 9.40 -13.19
CA ALA A 225 7.86 10.83 -13.01
C ALA A 225 8.31 11.30 -11.62
N MET A 226 7.96 10.55 -10.56
CA MET A 226 8.37 10.86 -9.19
C MET A 226 9.89 10.81 -9.02
N VAL A 227 10.55 9.76 -9.52
CA VAL A 227 12.02 9.64 -9.42
C VAL A 227 12.71 10.76 -10.18
N HIS A 228 12.30 11.05 -11.41
CA HIS A 228 12.84 12.16 -12.18
C HIS A 228 12.57 13.52 -11.52
N SER A 229 11.41 13.72 -10.88
CA SER A 229 11.09 14.96 -10.17
C SER A 229 11.97 15.21 -8.94
N SER A 230 12.50 14.14 -8.35
CA SER A 230 13.41 14.21 -7.20
C SER A 230 14.87 14.43 -7.59
N ALA A 231 15.22 14.15 -8.84
CA ALA A 231 16.55 14.36 -9.39
C ALA A 231 16.72 15.83 -9.84
N ALA A 232 17.86 16.43 -9.53
CA ALA A 232 18.13 17.82 -9.91
C ALA A 232 18.60 17.92 -11.37
N GLY A 233 17.98 18.80 -12.15
CA GLY A 233 18.49 19.24 -13.45
C GLY A 233 17.43 19.39 -14.54
N PRO A 234 17.70 20.19 -15.60
CA PRO A 234 16.72 20.44 -16.67
C PRO A 234 16.24 19.17 -17.39
N HIS A 235 17.15 18.24 -17.67
CA HIS A 235 16.81 16.98 -18.33
C HIS A 235 15.85 16.13 -17.49
N HIS A 236 16.07 16.04 -16.18
CA HIS A 236 15.17 15.31 -15.29
C HIS A 236 13.80 15.99 -15.19
N ASN A 237 13.72 17.32 -15.25
CA ASN A 237 12.43 18.03 -15.27
C ASN A 237 11.62 17.75 -16.56
N GLU A 238 12.28 17.70 -17.72
CA GLU A 238 11.62 17.34 -18.98
C GLU A 238 11.11 15.90 -18.95
N SER A 239 11.94 14.95 -18.50
CA SER A 239 11.53 13.56 -18.32
C SER A 239 10.40 13.41 -17.31
N ALA A 240 10.44 14.11 -16.17
CA ALA A 240 9.38 14.08 -15.17
C ALA A 240 8.05 14.54 -15.75
N ALA A 241 8.03 15.67 -16.47
CA ALA A 241 6.83 16.17 -17.13
C ALA A 241 6.27 15.16 -18.15
N HIS A 242 7.14 14.58 -18.98
CA HIS A 242 6.78 13.56 -19.96
C HIS A 242 6.09 12.36 -19.29
N TYR A 243 6.71 11.81 -18.24
CA TYR A 243 6.18 10.64 -17.55
C TYR A 243 4.91 10.92 -16.73
N PHE A 244 4.75 12.13 -16.18
CA PHE A 244 3.48 12.55 -15.57
C PHE A 244 2.35 12.58 -16.61
N GLU A 245 2.60 13.16 -17.78
CA GLU A 245 1.61 13.23 -18.85
C GLU A 245 1.25 11.85 -19.41
N GLU A 246 2.24 10.99 -19.58
CA GLU A 246 2.03 9.61 -20.00
C GLU A 246 1.20 8.84 -18.96
N SER A 247 1.53 8.97 -17.68
CA SER A 247 0.78 8.33 -16.59
C SER A 247 -0.69 8.76 -16.58
N LEU A 248 -0.95 10.07 -16.60
CA LEU A 248 -2.31 10.60 -16.64
C LEU A 248 -3.04 10.23 -17.94
N GLY A 249 -2.31 10.07 -19.05
CA GLY A 249 -2.83 9.54 -20.32
C GLY A 249 -3.32 8.10 -20.19
N ALA A 250 -2.47 7.23 -19.63
CA ALA A 250 -2.80 5.81 -19.42
C ALA A 250 -3.94 5.60 -18.41
N PHE A 251 -4.08 6.47 -17.40
CA PHE A 251 -5.21 6.43 -16.47
C PHE A 251 -6.56 6.84 -17.08
N LYS A 252 -6.60 7.57 -18.21
CA LYS A 252 -7.88 7.93 -18.84
C LYS A 252 -8.69 6.71 -19.27
N ASP A 253 -8.01 5.61 -19.59
CA ASP A 253 -8.65 4.36 -20.01
C ASP A 253 -9.26 3.59 -18.83
N THR A 254 -8.73 3.76 -17.61
CA THR A 254 -9.23 3.15 -16.37
C THR A 254 -10.22 4.02 -15.60
N GLY A 255 -10.28 5.32 -15.92
CA GLY A 255 -11.31 6.26 -15.50
C GLY A 255 -10.84 7.28 -14.45
N PRO A 256 -11.31 8.54 -14.52
CA PRO A 256 -10.80 9.64 -13.70
C PRO A 256 -11.19 9.60 -12.21
N GLN A 257 -11.92 8.56 -11.77
CA GLN A 257 -12.39 8.41 -10.39
C GLN A 257 -11.47 7.54 -9.53
N ASP A 258 -10.40 6.97 -10.09
CA ASP A 258 -9.42 6.23 -9.31
C ASP A 258 -8.68 7.19 -8.34
N PRO A 259 -8.68 6.94 -7.01
CA PRO A 259 -7.91 7.75 -6.07
C PRO A 259 -6.42 7.85 -6.40
N THR A 260 -5.84 6.80 -7.02
CA THR A 260 -4.43 6.80 -7.42
C THR A 260 -4.16 7.75 -8.59
N PHE A 261 -5.10 7.86 -9.53
CA PHE A 261 -5.07 8.86 -10.60
C PHE A 261 -5.13 10.28 -10.03
N LEU A 262 -6.05 10.54 -9.10
CA LEU A 262 -6.21 11.86 -8.49
C LEU A 262 -4.97 12.27 -7.69
N LYS A 263 -4.32 11.31 -7.01
CA LYS A 263 -3.03 11.54 -6.34
C LYS A 263 -1.93 11.86 -7.36
N ALA A 264 -1.82 11.09 -8.45
CA ALA A 264 -0.83 11.35 -9.50
C ALA A 264 -1.02 12.75 -10.13
N GLN A 265 -2.28 13.17 -10.27
CA GLN A 265 -2.65 14.49 -10.75
C GLN A 265 -2.20 15.61 -9.79
N ASP A 266 -2.38 15.42 -8.48
CA ASP A 266 -1.92 16.36 -7.44
C ASP A 266 -0.39 16.46 -7.36
N ASP A 267 0.31 15.33 -7.48
CA ASP A 267 1.77 15.30 -7.50
C ASP A 267 2.32 16.00 -8.76
N TYR A 268 1.69 15.82 -9.91
CA TYR A 268 2.05 16.58 -11.13
C TYR A 268 1.80 18.08 -10.95
N CYS A 269 0.68 18.46 -10.32
CA CYS A 269 0.40 19.86 -9.97
C CYS A 269 1.52 20.46 -9.10
N HIS A 270 1.96 19.74 -8.07
CA HIS A 270 3.05 20.19 -7.22
C HIS A 270 4.35 20.38 -8.00
N PHE A 271 4.70 19.40 -8.84
CA PHE A 271 5.87 19.48 -9.73
C PHE A 271 5.79 20.69 -10.67
N LEU A 272 4.63 20.96 -11.27
CA LEU A 272 4.41 22.11 -12.16
C LEU A 272 4.60 23.44 -11.43
N LEU A 273 4.13 23.56 -10.19
CA LEU A 273 4.29 24.78 -9.39
C LEU A 273 5.76 25.08 -9.07
N ILE A 274 6.54 24.07 -8.67
CA ILE A 274 7.98 24.20 -8.40
C ILE A 274 8.71 24.65 -9.68
N ASN A 275 8.29 24.16 -10.83
CA ASN A 275 8.85 24.51 -12.14
C ASN A 275 8.20 25.75 -12.78
N GLY A 276 7.40 26.52 -12.03
CA GLY A 276 6.82 27.79 -12.47
C GLY A 276 5.67 27.70 -13.49
N LYS A 277 5.21 26.49 -13.85
CA LYS A 277 4.13 26.24 -14.82
C LYS A 277 2.73 26.35 -14.17
N LYS A 278 2.42 27.52 -13.62
CA LYS A 278 1.21 27.77 -12.81
C LYS A 278 -0.10 27.61 -13.58
N GLU A 279 -0.16 28.05 -14.83
CA GLU A 279 -1.36 28.00 -15.68
C GLU A 279 -1.78 26.54 -15.91
N ARG A 280 -0.83 25.70 -16.29
CA ARG A 280 -1.06 24.28 -16.52
C ARG A 280 -1.52 23.55 -15.26
N CYS A 281 -0.95 23.90 -14.11
CA CYS A 281 -1.39 23.38 -12.82
C CYS A 281 -2.86 23.74 -12.51
N VAL A 282 -3.27 24.98 -12.77
CA VAL A 282 -4.67 25.41 -12.58
C VAL A 282 -5.63 24.69 -13.52
N GLU A 283 -5.26 24.50 -14.79
CA GLU A 283 -6.06 23.69 -15.72
C GLU A 283 -6.28 22.27 -15.18
N LEU A 284 -5.20 21.65 -14.69
CA LEU A 284 -5.22 20.31 -14.16
C LEU A 284 -6.10 20.23 -12.89
N GLN A 285 -5.94 21.14 -11.94
CA GLN A 285 -6.80 21.17 -10.74
C GLN A 285 -8.26 21.46 -11.06
N LYS A 286 -8.55 22.33 -12.04
CA LYS A 286 -9.94 22.58 -12.48
C LYS A 286 -10.57 21.32 -13.06
N ALA A 287 -9.85 20.56 -13.87
CA ALA A 287 -10.31 19.28 -14.40
C ALA A 287 -10.51 18.22 -13.29
N SER A 288 -9.71 18.27 -12.21
CA SER A 288 -9.81 17.34 -11.07
C SER A 288 -11.02 17.57 -10.15
N LEU A 289 -11.63 18.76 -10.16
CA LEU A 289 -12.65 19.12 -9.16
C LEU A 289 -13.89 18.22 -9.23
N ALA A 290 -14.45 18.00 -10.41
CA ALA A 290 -15.64 17.16 -10.55
C ALA A 290 -15.36 15.69 -10.15
N PRO A 291 -14.28 15.05 -10.62
CA PRO A 291 -13.87 13.73 -10.12
C PRO A 291 -13.66 13.68 -8.59
N LYS A 292 -12.94 14.64 -8.01
CA LYS A 292 -12.69 14.70 -6.56
C LYS A 292 -13.98 14.81 -5.75
N ARG A 293 -14.95 15.60 -6.22
CA ARG A 293 -16.26 15.71 -5.59
C ARG A 293 -17.04 14.40 -5.62
N CYS A 294 -16.90 13.63 -6.69
CA CYS A 294 -17.56 12.32 -6.82
C CYS A 294 -16.92 11.29 -5.89
N VAL A 295 -15.59 11.28 -5.76
CA VAL A 295 -14.84 10.28 -5.01
C VAL A 295 -14.82 10.59 -3.50
N PHE A 296 -14.51 11.83 -3.14
CA PHE A 296 -14.28 12.23 -1.74
C PHE A 296 -15.46 13.00 -1.14
N GLY A 297 -16.41 13.45 -1.97
CA GLY A 297 -17.52 14.31 -1.57
C GLY A 297 -17.22 15.81 -1.77
N GLU A 298 -18.28 16.62 -1.86
CA GLU A 298 -18.17 18.08 -2.06
C GLU A 298 -17.41 18.78 -0.92
N TRP A 299 -17.59 18.29 0.31
CA TRP A 299 -17.07 18.91 1.53
C TRP A 299 -15.74 18.30 2.00
N SER A 300 -14.95 17.77 1.06
CA SER A 300 -13.72 17.03 1.35
C SER A 300 -12.47 17.91 1.41
N ALA A 301 -11.43 17.38 2.05
CA ALA A 301 -10.12 18.00 2.12
C ALA A 301 -9.53 18.25 0.71
N GLU A 302 -9.67 17.25 -0.17
CA GLU A 302 -9.13 17.20 -1.52
C GLU A 302 -9.74 18.27 -2.42
N VAL A 303 -11.06 18.50 -2.31
CA VAL A 303 -11.74 19.59 -3.02
C VAL A 303 -11.29 20.95 -2.48
N SER A 304 -11.17 21.07 -1.15
CA SER A 304 -10.72 22.32 -0.53
C SER A 304 -9.29 22.71 -0.91
N ASP A 305 -8.38 21.73 -0.98
CA ASP A 305 -6.97 21.94 -1.32
C ASP A 305 -6.83 22.31 -2.81
N SER A 306 -7.61 21.69 -3.71
CA SER A 306 -7.70 22.11 -5.12
C SER A 306 -8.17 23.56 -5.27
N LEU A 307 -9.21 23.97 -4.55
CA LEU A 307 -9.72 25.35 -4.58
C LEU A 307 -8.71 26.34 -3.97
N GLN A 308 -8.02 25.96 -2.90
CA GLN A 308 -6.98 26.78 -2.29
C GLN A 308 -5.85 27.07 -3.27
N LEU A 309 -5.39 26.05 -4.01
CA LEU A 309 -4.37 26.19 -5.04
C LEU A 309 -4.83 27.14 -6.15
N ILE A 310 -6.02 26.90 -6.71
CA ILE A 310 -6.57 27.74 -7.79
C ILE A 310 -6.69 29.19 -7.32
N GLY A 311 -7.24 29.42 -6.13
CA GLY A 311 -7.38 30.75 -5.54
C GLY A 311 -6.04 31.44 -5.33
N GLY A 312 -5.03 30.72 -4.84
CA GLY A 312 -3.66 31.24 -4.67
C GLY A 312 -3.04 31.67 -6.00
N VAL A 313 -3.17 30.86 -7.06
CA VAL A 313 -2.67 31.24 -8.39
C VAL A 313 -3.43 32.45 -8.94
N GLU A 314 -4.75 32.50 -8.81
CA GLU A 314 -5.57 33.66 -9.20
C GLU A 314 -5.14 34.95 -8.50
N MET A 315 -4.77 34.89 -7.21
CA MET A 315 -4.19 36.03 -6.50
C MET A 315 -2.87 36.48 -7.11
N THR A 316 -1.94 35.55 -7.36
CA THR A 316 -0.63 35.90 -7.95
C THR A 316 -0.74 36.48 -9.35
N GLN A 317 -1.85 36.24 -10.04
CA GLN A 317 -2.14 36.75 -11.38
C GLN A 317 -3.01 38.02 -11.36
N GLY A 318 -3.25 38.61 -10.18
CA GLY A 318 -4.02 39.85 -10.03
C GLY A 318 -5.52 39.70 -10.26
N ARG A 319 -6.05 38.47 -10.38
CA ARG A 319 -7.48 38.21 -10.58
C ARG A 319 -8.23 38.19 -9.25
N ILE A 320 -8.17 39.32 -8.54
CA ILE A 320 -8.66 39.49 -7.16
C ILE A 320 -10.12 39.05 -7.00
N ILE A 321 -11.00 39.42 -7.94
CA ILE A 321 -12.43 39.04 -7.88
C ILE A 321 -12.65 37.53 -8.00
N GLN A 322 -11.89 36.85 -8.87
CA GLN A 322 -11.99 35.41 -9.05
C GLN A 322 -11.41 34.69 -7.83
N ALA A 323 -10.22 35.10 -7.39
CA ALA A 323 -9.56 34.58 -6.20
C ALA A 323 -10.47 34.65 -4.97
N HIS A 324 -11.12 35.79 -4.74
CA HIS A 324 -12.04 35.97 -3.62
C HIS A 324 -13.23 34.99 -3.69
N ARG A 325 -13.81 34.77 -4.87
CA ARG A 325 -14.91 33.79 -5.03
C ARG A 325 -14.44 32.37 -4.79
N THR A 326 -13.29 32.00 -5.33
CA THR A 326 -12.70 30.66 -5.21
C THR A 326 -12.32 30.36 -3.76
N LEU A 327 -11.61 31.27 -3.10
CA LEU A 327 -11.18 31.11 -1.71
C LEU A 327 -12.33 31.17 -0.70
N ARG A 328 -13.42 31.88 -1.00
CA ARG A 328 -14.63 31.84 -0.17
C ARG A 328 -15.28 30.46 -0.18
N LYS A 329 -15.36 29.80 -1.34
CA LYS A 329 -15.85 28.40 -1.42
C LYS A 329 -14.91 27.45 -0.69
N CYS A 330 -13.59 27.64 -0.85
CA CYS A 330 -12.59 26.88 -0.09
C CYS A 330 -12.80 27.02 1.42
N LEU A 331 -12.98 28.25 1.91
CA LEU A 331 -13.22 28.56 3.33
C LEU A 331 -14.49 27.87 3.86
N GLU A 332 -15.58 27.89 3.09
CA GLU A 332 -16.83 27.21 3.45
C GLU A 332 -16.59 25.70 3.66
N ILE A 333 -15.90 25.06 2.72
CA ILE A 333 -15.55 23.64 2.83
C ILE A 333 -14.63 23.38 4.02
N GLN A 334 -13.57 24.17 4.20
CA GLN A 334 -12.62 24.00 5.31
C GLN A 334 -13.29 24.22 6.69
N SER A 335 -14.27 25.11 6.76
CA SER A 335 -15.04 25.36 7.99
C SER A 335 -15.91 24.17 8.37
N ILE A 336 -16.46 23.45 7.38
CA ILE A 336 -17.24 22.23 7.60
C ILE A 336 -16.32 21.04 7.90
N ALA A 337 -15.26 20.86 7.11
CA ALA A 337 -14.37 19.69 7.18
C ALA A 337 -13.47 19.68 8.42
N TYR A 338 -12.91 20.84 8.79
CA TYR A 338 -11.92 20.95 9.87
C TYR A 338 -12.40 21.79 11.06
N GLY A 339 -13.46 22.58 10.89
CA GLY A 339 -13.90 23.56 11.86
C GLY A 339 -13.23 24.95 11.70
N PRO A 340 -13.83 26.00 12.28
CA PRO A 340 -13.36 27.38 12.15
C PRO A 340 -12.05 27.66 12.90
N GLN A 341 -11.71 26.84 13.91
CA GLN A 341 -10.52 27.04 14.73
C GLN A 341 -9.24 26.41 14.13
N HIS A 342 -9.39 25.56 13.12
CA HIS A 342 -8.28 24.87 12.47
C HIS A 342 -7.34 25.86 11.75
N LYS A 343 -6.03 25.56 11.75
CA LYS A 343 -5.00 26.45 11.20
C LYS A 343 -5.27 26.80 9.73
N LYS A 344 -5.54 25.80 8.88
CA LYS A 344 -5.86 26.03 7.45
C LYS A 344 -7.06 26.97 7.29
N THR A 345 -8.15 26.73 8.01
CA THR A 345 -9.38 27.54 7.93
C THR A 345 -9.12 28.99 8.33
N LYS A 346 -8.35 29.23 9.40
CA LYS A 346 -7.97 30.59 9.84
C LYS A 346 -7.11 31.31 8.80
N ASP A 347 -6.17 30.62 8.19
CA ASP A 347 -5.28 31.22 7.19
C ASP A 347 -6.06 31.57 5.91
N THR A 348 -6.98 30.70 5.48
CA THR A 348 -7.91 31.00 4.38
C THR A 348 -8.86 32.16 4.73
N GLN A 349 -9.40 32.19 5.95
CA GLN A 349 -10.27 33.29 6.42
C GLN A 349 -9.55 34.64 6.34
N LYS A 350 -8.33 34.75 6.88
CA LYS A 350 -7.52 35.97 6.80
C LYS A 350 -7.32 36.41 5.34
N THR A 351 -7.08 35.46 4.45
CA THR A 351 -6.89 35.72 3.03
C THR A 351 -8.17 36.23 2.36
N VAL A 352 -9.32 35.62 2.67
CA VAL A 352 -10.64 36.06 2.19
C VAL A 352 -10.98 37.45 2.70
N ASP A 353 -10.74 37.74 3.99
CA ASP A 353 -11.00 39.05 4.60
C ASP A 353 -10.13 40.15 3.98
N MET A 354 -8.87 39.84 3.69
CA MET A 354 -7.96 40.74 2.97
C MET A 354 -8.47 41.03 1.56
N LEU A 355 -8.88 40.00 0.81
CA LEU A 355 -9.41 40.16 -0.55
C LEU A 355 -10.78 40.88 -0.57
N ALA A 356 -11.58 40.77 0.49
CA ALA A 356 -12.85 41.45 0.62
C ALA A 356 -12.69 42.98 0.73
N ARG A 357 -11.59 43.44 1.32
CA ARG A 357 -11.23 44.86 1.47
C ARG A 357 -10.55 45.45 0.23
N ALA A 358 -10.33 44.64 -0.82
CA ALA A 358 -9.75 45.12 -2.06
C ALA A 358 -10.80 45.94 -2.84
N PRO A 359 -10.45 47.10 -3.41
CA PRO A 359 -11.39 48.01 -4.04
C PRO A 359 -12.14 47.37 -5.22
N GLU A 360 -11.55 46.41 -5.91
CA GLU A 360 -12.16 45.68 -7.03
C GLU A 360 -13.32 44.78 -6.56
N VAL A 361 -13.30 44.37 -5.30
CA VAL A 361 -14.31 43.51 -4.69
C VAL A 361 -15.35 44.33 -3.96
N GLU A 362 -14.92 45.33 -3.19
CA GLU A 362 -15.79 46.20 -2.40
C GLU A 362 -16.73 47.04 -3.27
N ASN A 363 -16.23 47.58 -4.39
CA ASN A 363 -17.01 48.42 -5.30
C ASN A 363 -17.91 47.65 -6.27
N ARG A 364 -18.10 46.33 -6.08
CA ARG A 364 -18.98 45.56 -6.96
C ARG A 364 -20.44 45.91 -6.65
N PRO A 365 -21.20 46.55 -7.56
CA PRO A 365 -22.62 46.72 -7.36
C PRO A 365 -23.23 45.32 -7.24
N LEU A 366 -23.97 45.09 -6.15
CA LEU A 366 -24.90 43.97 -6.04
C LEU A 366 -25.69 43.95 -7.35
N ARG A 367 -25.49 42.92 -8.20
CA ARG A 367 -26.35 42.73 -9.37
C ARG A 367 -27.76 42.61 -8.79
N GLN A 368 -28.55 43.68 -8.94
CA GLN A 368 -29.97 43.65 -8.68
C GLN A 368 -30.52 42.52 -9.55
N SER A 369 -30.99 41.47 -8.90
CA SER A 369 -31.89 40.50 -9.51
C SER A 369 -33.03 41.30 -10.14
N PRO A 370 -33.37 41.08 -11.43
CA PRO A 370 -34.51 41.76 -12.02
C PRO A 370 -35.74 41.39 -11.17
N ALA A 371 -36.38 42.42 -10.61
CA ALA A 371 -37.68 42.26 -9.99
C ALA A 371 -38.60 41.66 -11.05
N ALA A 372 -39.16 40.49 -10.74
CA ALA A 372 -40.24 39.93 -11.52
C ALA A 372 -41.42 40.91 -11.42
N SER A 373 -41.76 41.54 -12.54
CA SER A 373 -43.01 42.27 -12.73
C SER A 373 -44.03 41.36 -13.41
#